data_AF-A0A0N0AA62-F1
#
_entry.id   AF-A0A0N0AA62-F1
#
_cell.length_a   1.000
_cell.length_b   1.000
_cell.length_c   1.000
_cell.angle_alpha   90.00
_cell.angle_beta   90.00
_cell.angle_gamma   90.00
#
_symmetry.space_group_name_H-M   'P 1'
#
loop_
_entity.id
_entity.type
_entity.pdbx_description
1 polymer ?
#
loop_
_entity_poly.entity_id
_entity_poly.type
_entity_poly.pdbx_seq_one_letter_code
_entity_poly.pdbx_strand_id
1 'polypeptide(L)' 'FVHPIAGELSLDFQVLDVRGSTEQSLLVYTAEPHSPTAQALTFLTGWAATELPAGAADAAARSKAEQSPRR' A
#
# COMPACT_ATOMS: atom_id res chain seq x y z
N PHE A 1 4.91 14.86 -1.55
CA PHE A 1 3.90 15.28 -2.54
C PHE A 1 2.66 15.76 -1.80
N VAL A 2 1.77 16.54 -2.41
CA VAL A 2 0.52 17.01 -1.76
C VAL A 2 -0.67 16.29 -2.36
N HIS A 3 -1.31 15.42 -1.57
CA HIS A 3 -2.54 14.73 -1.94
C HIS A 3 -3.74 15.65 -1.71
N PRO A 4 -4.68 15.75 -2.67
CA PRO A 4 -5.78 16.72 -2.60
C PRO A 4 -6.69 16.56 -1.37
N ILE A 5 -6.79 15.34 -0.83
CA ILE A 5 -7.65 15.02 0.31
C ILE A 5 -6.85 14.81 1.60
N ALA A 6 -5.63 14.27 1.49
CA ALA A 6 -4.87 13.80 2.65
C ALA A 6 -3.73 14.77 3.04
N GLY A 7 -3.56 15.85 2.29
CA GLY A 7 -2.50 16.82 2.53
C GLY A 7 -1.12 16.31 2.14
N GLU A 8 -0.10 16.76 2.86
CA GLU A 8 1.29 16.42 2.57
C GLU A 8 1.60 14.96 2.90
N LEU A 9 2.20 14.26 1.93
CA LEU A 9 2.64 12.88 2.06
C LEU A 9 4.12 12.77 1.67
N SER A 10 4.90 12.22 2.60
CA SER A 10 6.32 11.90 2.43
C SER A 10 6.50 10.39 2.46
N LEU A 11 6.81 9.81 1.31
CA LEU A 11 6.96 8.37 1.12
C LEU A 11 8.34 8.04 0.59
N ASP A 12 8.94 7.01 1.16
CA ASP A 12 10.07 6.33 0.56
C ASP A 12 9.58 5.36 -0.51
N PHE A 13 10.40 5.12 -1.53
CA PHE A 13 10.07 4.19 -2.60
C PHE A 13 11.16 3.13 -2.74
N GLN A 14 10.75 1.93 -3.11
CA GLN A 14 11.63 0.81 -3.38
C GLN A 14 11.15 0.07 -4.61
N VAL A 15 12.07 -0.28 -5.51
CA VAL A 15 11.81 -1.14 -6.67
C VAL A 15 12.44 -2.49 -6.38
N LEU A 16 11.64 -3.54 -6.45
CA LEU A 16 12.05 -4.91 -6.15
C LEU A 16 11.78 -5.80 -7.36
N ASP A 17 12.80 -6.50 -7.85
CA ASP A 17 12.61 -7.45 -8.95
C ASP A 17 11.93 -8.72 -8.49
N VAL A 18 11.00 -9.23 -9.30
CA VAL A 18 10.22 -10.43 -8.97
C VAL A 18 10.98 -11.67 -9.43
N ARG A 19 11.32 -12.54 -8.47
CA ARG A 19 11.98 -13.81 -8.80
C ARG A 19 11.05 -14.69 -9.62
N GLY A 20 11.50 -15.08 -10.82
CA GLY A 20 10.75 -15.95 -11.74
C GLY A 20 10.06 -15.22 -12.90
N SER A 21 10.10 -13.89 -12.93
CA SER A 21 9.71 -13.11 -14.12
C SER A 21 10.71 -11.97 -14.37
N THR A 22 11.39 -12.01 -15.52
CA THR A 22 12.44 -11.04 -15.85
C THR A 22 11.91 -9.66 -16.24
N GLU A 23 10.61 -9.55 -16.50
CA GLU A 23 9.95 -8.33 -16.99
C GLU A 23 9.01 -7.70 -15.94
N GLN A 24 9.08 -8.14 -14.67
CA GLN A 24 8.20 -7.61 -13.62
C GLN A 24 9.00 -7.11 -12.42
N SER A 25 8.67 -5.89 -12.01
CA SER A 25 9.18 -5.29 -10.77
C SER A 25 8.01 -4.81 -9.92
N LEU A 26 8.16 -4.92 -8.60
CA LEU A 26 7.25 -4.39 -7.61
C LEU A 26 7.75 -3.02 -7.15
N LEU A 27 6.90 -2.00 -7.28
CA LEU A 27 7.14 -0.69 -6.72
C LEU A 27 6.40 -0.56 -5.38
N VAL A 28 7.17 -0.38 -4.30
CA VAL A 28 6.65 -0.26 -2.94
C VAL A 28 6.85 1.17 -2.46
N TYR A 29 5.79 1.77 -1.94
CA TYR A 29 5.86 3.05 -1.23
C TYR A 29 5.63 2.84 0.26
N THR A 30 6.50 3.40 1.10
CA THR A 30 6.43 3.29 2.55
C THR A 30 6.43 4.65 3.21
N ALA A 31 5.72 4.78 4.33
CA ALA A 31 5.80 5.93 5.21
C ALA A 31 6.55 5.54 6.49
N GLU A 32 7.27 6.48 7.09
CA GLU A 32 7.88 6.30 8.41
C GLU A 32 6.79 5.91 9.42
N PRO A 33 6.99 4.84 10.23
CA PRO A 33 6.03 4.44 11.26
C PRO A 33 5.69 5.59 12.22
N HIS A 34 4.42 5.67 12.60
CA HIS A 34 3.88 6.72 13.49
C HIS A 34 3.98 8.17 12.96
N SER A 35 4.39 8.37 11.70
CA SER A 35 4.42 9.69 11.07
C SER A 35 3.02 10.21 10.70
N PRO A 36 2.86 11.52 10.45
CA PRO A 36 1.64 12.08 9.87
C PRO A 36 1.27 11.42 8.54
N THR A 37 2.25 11.09 7.69
CA THR A 37 2.01 10.35 6.45
C THR A 37 1.38 8.99 6.70
N ALA A 38 1.84 8.24 7.72
CA ALA A 38 1.27 6.93 8.05
C ALA A 38 -0.20 7.03 8.50
N GLN A 39 -0.54 8.07 9.27
CA GLN A 39 -1.93 8.35 9.66
C GLN A 39 -2.78 8.74 8.44
N ALA A 40 -2.24 9.58 7.55
CA ALA A 40 -2.91 9.99 6.33
C ALA A 40 -3.15 8.83 5.35
N LEU A 41 -2.21 7.88 5.24
CA LEU A 41 -2.41 6.63 4.49
C LEU A 41 -3.52 5.78 5.10
N THR A 42 -3.57 5.66 6.44
CA THR A 42 -4.64 4.94 7.12
C THR A 42 -6.00 5.56 6.82
N PHE A 43 -6.10 6.89 6.87
CA PHE A 43 -7.31 7.61 6.46
C PHE A 43 -7.72 7.31 5.02
N LEU A 44 -6.76 7.35 4.08
CA LEU A 44 -7.01 7.04 2.67
C LEU A 44 -7.48 5.58 2.46
N THR A 45 -6.99 4.61 3.23
CA THR A 45 -7.48 3.22 3.13
C THR A 45 -8.95 3.08 3.49
N GLY A 46 -9.43 3.81 4.50
CA GLY A 46 -10.84 3.82 4.88
C GLY A 46 -11.72 4.51 3.82
N TRP A 47 -11.19 5.58 3.21
CA TRP A 47 -11.89 6.30 2.14
C TRP A 47 -11.98 5.47 0.85
N ALA A 48 -10.87 4.87 0.41
CA ALA A 48 -10.81 4.04 -0.80
C ALA A 48 -11.72 2.80 -0.74
N ALA A 49 -12.00 2.27 0.45
CA ALA A 49 -12.93 1.15 0.63
C ALA A 49 -14.38 1.49 0.22
N THR A 50 -14.73 2.78 0.14
CA THR A 50 -16.05 3.24 -0.33
C THR A 50 -16.09 3.41 -1.85
N GLU A 51 -14.94 3.65 -2.49
CA GLU A 51 -14.82 3.99 -3.93
C GLU A 51 -14.38 2.81 -4.81
N LEU A 52 -13.74 1.78 -4.24
CA LEU A 52 -13.27 0.63 -5.02
C LEU A 52 -14.38 -0.41 -5.23
N PRO A 53 -14.62 -0.90 -6.47
CA PRO A 53 -15.43 -2.08 -6.67
C PRO A 53 -14.81 -3.26 -5.91
N ALA A 54 -15.66 -4.07 -5.27
CA ALA A 54 -15.29 -5.08 -4.25
C ALA A 54 -14.15 -6.05 -4.61
N GLY A 55 -13.75 -6.15 -5.88
CA GLY A 55 -12.63 -6.99 -6.34
C GLY A 55 -11.23 -6.48 -5.96
N ALA A 56 -11.01 -5.18 -5.73
CA ALA A 56 -9.69 -4.65 -5.36
C ALA A 56 -9.36 -4.82 -3.86
N ALA A 57 -10.38 -4.74 -2.99
CA ALA A 57 -10.24 -4.99 -1.55
C ALA A 57 -9.88 -6.46 -1.25
N ASP A 58 -10.37 -7.39 -2.07
CA ASP A 58 -10.09 -8.82 -1.95
C ASP A 58 -8.64 -9.18 -2.33
N ALA A 59 -8.02 -8.47 -3.27
CA ALA A 59 -6.60 -8.63 -3.59
C ALA A 59 -5.69 -8.19 -2.43
N ALA A 60 -5.99 -7.05 -1.79
CA ALA A 60 -5.27 -6.56 -0.63
C ALA A 60 -5.44 -7.47 0.60
N ALA A 61 -6.64 -8.05 0.79
CA ALA A 61 -6.90 -9.02 1.86
C ALA A 61 -6.15 -10.34 1.65
N ARG A 62 -6.02 -10.82 0.41
CA ARG A 62 -5.21 -12.01 0.08
C ARG A 62 -3.73 -11.80 0.35
N SER A 63 -3.18 -10.63 0.04
CA SER A 63 -1.78 -10.30 0.40
C SER A 63 -1.54 -10.33 1.91
N LYS A 64 -2.52 -9.93 2.73
CA LYS A 64 -2.46 -10.05 4.20
C LYS A 64 -2.56 -11.49 4.69
N ALA A 65 -3.31 -12.36 4.02
CA ALA A 65 -3.47 -13.77 4.39
C ALA A 65 -2.24 -14.62 4.05
N GLU A 66 -1.51 -14.29 2.98
CA GLU A 66 -0.26 -14.98 2.60
C GLU A 66 0.95 -14.58 3.46
N GLN A 67 0.90 -13.42 4.14
CA GLN A 67 2.01 -12.92 4.98
C GLN A 67 1.99 -13.43 6.43
N SER A 68 1.05 -14.31 6.80
CA SER A 68 1.06 -14.95 8.12
C SER A 68 1.96 -16.20 8.08
N PRO A 69 3.13 -16.22 8.74
CA PRO A 69 4.01 -17.39 8.73
C PRO A 69 3.33 -18.54 9.49
N ARG A 70 3.38 -19.75 8.91
CA ARG A 70 3.07 -20.99 9.63
C ARG A 70 4.05 -21.12 10.81
N ARG A 71 3.50 -21.21 12.02
CA ARG A 71 4.25 -21.48 13.25
C ARG A 71 4.13 -22.95 13.62
#